data_AF-A0A504BH86-F1
#
_entry.id   AF-A0A504BH86-F1
#
_cell.length_a   1.000
_cell.length_b   1.000
_cell.length_c   1.000
_cell.angle_alpha   90.00
_cell.angle_beta   90.00
_cell.angle_gamma   90.00
#
_symmetry.space_group_name_H-M   'P 1'
#
loop_
_entity.id
_entity.type
_entity.pdbx_description
1 polymer ?
#
loop_
_entity_poly.entity_id
_entity_poly.type
_entity_poly.pdbx_seq_one_letter_code
_entity_poly.pdbx_strand_id
1 'polypeptide(L)' 'MATPPRRPTNPFAAAEAAFKPVKKPAAPVREPSTAPNVRELVSIRIDRAVLDHFQEDGPGWQDRINDALRQWVAAKG' A
#
# COMPACT_ATOMS: atom_id res chain seq x y z
N MET A 1 -36.58 -14.65 -54.93
CA MET A 1 -35.28 -14.70 -54.21
C MET A 1 -35.23 -13.50 -53.28
N ALA A 2 -35.37 -13.69 -51.97
CA ALA A 2 -35.08 -12.65 -50.97
C ALA A 2 -34.62 -13.32 -49.68
N THR A 3 -33.31 -13.32 -49.45
CA THR A 3 -32.66 -13.90 -48.26
C THR A 3 -32.65 -12.85 -47.14
N PRO A 4 -33.05 -13.16 -45.89
CA PRO A 4 -32.99 -12.19 -44.80
C PRO A 4 -31.52 -11.85 -44.44
N PRO A 5 -31.22 -10.61 -44.02
CA PRO A 5 -29.87 -10.18 -43.70
C PRO A 5 -29.31 -10.96 -42.51
N ARG A 6 -28.12 -11.54 -42.69
CA ARG A 6 -27.42 -12.32 -41.67
C ARG A 6 -27.06 -11.42 -40.49
N ARG A 7 -27.58 -11.74 -39.31
CA ARG A 7 -27.19 -11.15 -38.01
C ARG A 7 -25.67 -11.29 -37.86
N PRO A 8 -24.89 -10.19 -37.86
CA PRO A 8 -23.46 -10.28 -37.64
C PRO A 8 -23.21 -10.62 -36.16
N THR A 9 -22.47 -11.71 -35.96
CA THR A 9 -21.55 -12.00 -34.85
C THR A 9 -21.96 -11.56 -33.44
N ASN A 10 -22.15 -12.58 -32.60
CA ASN A 10 -22.43 -12.51 -31.17
C ASN A 10 -21.57 -11.44 -30.42
N PRO A 11 -22.16 -10.32 -29.96
CA PRO A 11 -21.42 -9.22 -29.30
C PRO A 11 -20.82 -9.63 -27.95
N PHE A 12 -21.34 -10.70 -27.32
CA PHE A 12 -20.81 -11.20 -26.05
C PHE A 12 -19.42 -11.83 -26.20
N ALA A 13 -19.12 -12.47 -27.34
CA ALA A 13 -17.81 -13.07 -27.57
C ALA A 13 -16.68 -12.02 -27.73
N ALA A 14 -17.01 -10.84 -28.24
CA ALA A 14 -16.05 -9.73 -28.35
C ALA A 14 -15.75 -9.10 -26.98
N ALA A 15 -16.73 -9.08 -26.05
CA ALA A 15 -16.55 -8.52 -24.72
C ALA A 15 -15.69 -9.42 -23.81
N GLU A 16 -15.83 -10.74 -23.89
CA GLU A 16 -15.00 -11.67 -23.11
C GLU A 16 -13.53 -11.64 -23.52
N ALA A 17 -13.23 -11.41 -24.80
CA ALA A 17 -11.85 -11.30 -25.27
C ALA A 17 -11.11 -10.07 -24.70
N ALA A 18 -11.83 -8.99 -24.41
CA ALA A 18 -11.28 -7.73 -23.88
C ALA A 18 -11.02 -7.77 -22.35
N PHE A 19 -11.67 -8.69 -21.63
CA PHE A 19 -11.57 -8.83 -20.16
C PHE A 19 -10.77 -10.06 -19.73
N LYS A 20 -9.66 -10.36 -20.42
CA LYS A 20 -8.70 -11.35 -19.91
C LYS A 20 -7.94 -10.77 -18.71
N PRO A 21 -8.00 -11.39 -17.51
CA PRO A 21 -7.25 -10.91 -16.36
C PRO A 21 -5.76 -11.17 -16.57
N VAL A 22 -5.00 -10.11 -16.85
CA VAL A 22 -3.53 -10.17 -16.84
C VAL A 22 -3.09 -10.34 -15.39
N LYS A 23 -2.51 -11.51 -15.09
CA LYS A 23 -1.94 -11.82 -13.78
C LYS A 23 -0.78 -10.84 -13.52
N LYS A 24 -0.99 -9.87 -12.62
CA LYS A 24 0.05 -8.93 -12.20
C LYS A 24 1.24 -9.75 -11.63
N PRO A 25 2.48 -9.57 -12.11
CA PRO A 25 3.62 -10.24 -11.51
C PRO A 25 3.75 -9.80 -10.04
N ALA A 26 4.04 -10.76 -9.17
CA ALA A 26 4.25 -10.51 -7.75
C ALA A 26 5.35 -9.46 -7.58
N ALA A 27 5.07 -8.43 -6.78
CA ALA A 27 6.05 -7.39 -6.48
C ALA A 27 7.32 -8.02 -5.90
N PRO A 28 8.52 -7.59 -6.31
CA PRO A 28 9.76 -8.11 -5.78
C PRO A 28 9.79 -7.88 -4.27
N VAL A 29 10.15 -8.92 -3.51
CA VAL A 29 10.48 -8.82 -2.09
C VAL A 29 11.58 -7.78 -1.98
N ARG A 30 11.24 -6.62 -1.43
CA ARG A 30 12.21 -5.55 -1.20
C ARG A 30 13.19 -6.06 -0.16
N GLU A 31 14.42 -6.34 -0.58
CA GLU A 31 15.52 -6.55 0.35
C GLU A 31 15.62 -5.32 1.25
N PRO A 32 15.77 -5.49 2.58
CA PRO A 32 15.91 -4.35 3.48
C PRO A 32 17.21 -3.62 3.14
N SER A 33 17.09 -2.47 2.47
CA SER A 33 18.21 -1.61 2.14
C SER A 33 19.04 -1.38 3.39
N THR A 34 20.33 -1.75 3.39
CA THR A 34 21.23 -1.55 4.55
C THR A 34 21.75 -0.11 4.60
N ALA A 35 20.86 0.87 4.43
CA ALA A 35 21.23 2.28 4.48
C ALA A 35 21.38 2.74 5.95
N PRO A 36 22.32 3.65 6.26
CA PRO A 36 22.32 4.32 7.56
C PRO A 36 21.01 5.12 7.68
N ASN A 37 20.25 4.87 8.76
CA ASN A 37 18.89 5.39 9.04
C ASN A 37 17.71 4.65 8.39
N VAL A 38 17.83 3.33 8.20
CA VAL A 38 16.67 2.53 7.81
C VAL A 38 15.64 2.51 8.93
N ARG A 39 14.42 2.90 8.59
CA ARG A 39 13.26 2.75 9.45
C ARG A 39 12.66 1.39 9.17
N GLU A 40 12.55 0.57 10.21
CA GLU A 40 11.88 -0.72 10.11
C GLU A 40 10.40 -0.55 10.46
N LEU A 41 9.53 -1.08 9.61
CA LEU A 41 8.10 -1.11 9.91
C LEU A 41 7.82 -2.27 10.87
N VAL A 42 7.59 -1.94 12.13
CA VAL A 42 7.28 -2.91 13.18
C VAL A 42 5.87 -2.69 13.73
N SER A 43 5.21 -3.78 14.13
CA SER A 43 3.94 -3.70 14.83
C SER A 43 4.19 -3.63 16.34
N ILE A 44 4.02 -2.44 16.90
CA ILE A 44 4.10 -2.20 18.35
C ILE A 44 2.73 -1.77 18.89
N ARG A 45 2.45 -2.09 20.16
CA ARG A 45 1.27 -1.57 20.86
C ARG A 45 1.64 -0.25 21.53
N ILE A 46 0.85 0.78 21.28
CA ILE A 46 0.98 2.11 21.87
C ILE A 46 -0.34 2.43 22.57
N ASP A 47 -0.26 3.00 23.77
CA ASP A 47 -1.43 3.48 24.51
C ASP A 47 -2.23 4.50 23.72
N ARG A 48 -3.56 4.45 23.85
CA ARG A 48 -4.46 5.31 23.08
C ARG A 48 -4.21 6.79 23.35
N ALA A 49 -4.04 7.17 24.62
CA ALA A 49 -3.76 8.55 25.00
C ALA A 49 -2.45 9.09 24.40
N VAL A 50 -1.42 8.24 24.30
CA VAL A 50 -0.14 8.60 23.68
C VAL A 50 -0.34 8.78 22.17
N LEU A 51 -1.07 7.87 21.53
CA LEU A 51 -1.35 7.95 20.10
C LEU A 51 -2.14 9.22 19.75
N ASP A 52 -3.20 9.51 20.51
CA ASP A 52 -4.04 10.69 20.30
C ASP A 52 -3.21 11.97 20.44
N HIS A 53 -2.37 12.08 21.48
CA HIS A 53 -1.48 13.23 21.67
C HIS A 53 -0.59 13.52 20.44
N PHE A 54 0.06 12.51 19.88
CA PHE A 54 0.92 12.72 18.71
C PHE A 54 0.11 12.99 17.42
N GLN A 55 -1.07 12.39 17.28
CA GLN A 55 -1.94 12.55 16.12
C GLN A 55 -2.63 13.92 16.05
N GLU A 56 -2.91 14.56 17.19
CA GLU A 56 -3.51 15.90 17.27
C GLU A 56 -2.69 16.97 16.53
N ASP A 57 -1.36 16.85 16.57
CA ASP A 57 -0.42 17.73 15.86
C ASP A 57 -0.43 17.53 14.32
N GLY A 58 -1.20 16.58 13.80
CA GLY A 58 -1.42 16.36 12.37
C GLY A 58 -0.34 15.49 11.68
N PRO A 59 -0.12 15.67 10.37
CA PRO A 59 0.83 14.86 9.59
C PRO A 59 2.23 14.81 10.22
N GLY A 60 2.92 13.68 10.05
CA GLY A 60 4.26 13.46 10.64
C GLY A 60 4.26 13.02 12.11
N TRP A 61 3.11 12.66 12.69
CA TRP A 61 3.03 12.16 14.06
C TRP A 61 3.91 10.92 14.33
N GLN A 62 4.10 10.06 13.32
CA GLN A 62 5.01 8.91 13.39
C GLN A 62 6.49 9.32 13.45
N ASP A 63 6.86 10.42 12.81
CA ASP A 63 8.21 10.97 12.91
C ASP A 63 8.42 11.55 14.31
N ARG A 64 7.45 12.30 14.83
CA ARG A 64 7.52 12.90 16.18
C ARG A 64 7.67 11.85 17.28
N ILE A 65 6.90 10.76 17.23
CA ILE A 65 7.04 9.68 18.21
C ILE A 65 8.40 8.99 18.10
N ASN A 66 8.91 8.79 16.88
CA ASN A 66 10.24 8.23 16.67
C ASN A 66 11.35 9.16 17.20
N ASP A 67 11.24 10.47 17.00
CA ASP A 67 12.18 11.45 17.52
C ASP A 67 12.17 11.52 19.05
N ALA A 68 10.99 11.40 19.68
CA ALA A 68 10.87 11.30 21.13
C ALA A 68 11.56 10.03 21.67
N LEU A 69 11.39 8.88 20.99
CA LEU A 69 12.09 7.64 21.34
C LEU A 69 13.61 7.77 21.19
N ARG A 70 14.09 8.42 20.12
CA ARG A 70 15.52 8.69 19.92
C ARG A 70 16.10 9.56 21.03
N GLN A 71 15.40 10.63 21.42
CA GLN A 71 15.81 11.49 22.53
C GLN A 71 15.88 10.72 23.84
N TRP A 72 14.90 9.85 24.12
CA TRP A 72 14.90 9.02 25.32
C TRP A 72 16.09 8.05 25.37
N VAL A 73 16.41 7.39 24.24
CA VAL A 73 17.58 6.51 24.14
C VAL A 73 18.89 7.30 24.35
N ALA A 74 19.01 8.48 23.73
CA ALA A 74 20.19 9.33 23.87
C ALA A 74 20.37 9.87 25.30
N ALA A 75 19.28 10.15 26.02
CA ALA A 75 19.33 10.60 27.41
C ALA A 75 19.63 9.47 28.41
N LYS A 76 19.42 8.21 28.01
CA LYS A 76 19.71 7.03 28.82
C LYS A 76 21.16 6.54 28.69
N GLY A 77 21.81 6.86 27.57
CA GLY A 77 23.22 6.55 27.31
C GLY A 77 24.14 7.59 27.93
#